data_AF-A0A6I5RIN5-F1
#
_entry.id   AF-A0A6I5RIN5-F1
#
_cell.length_a   1.000
_cell.length_b   1.000
_cell.length_c   1.000
_cell.angle_alpha   90.00
_cell.angle_beta   90.00
_cell.angle_gamma   90.00
#
_symmetry.space_group_name_H-M   'P 1'
#
loop_
_entity.id
_entity.type
_entity.pdbx_description
1 polymer ?
#
loop_
_entity_poly.entity_id
_entity_poly.type
_entity_poly.pdbx_seq_one_letter_code
_entity_poly.pdbx_strand_id
1 'polypeptide(L)' 'QRCVVITRNSQTGEAYPNFQKTFVAQRQSTLPEWVERSRFNHFYRLAINTQLAPTEVGKTISIGDELKIRSL' A
#
# COMPACT_ATOMS: atom_id res chain seq x y z
N GLN A 1 8.67 10.29 5.60
CA GLN A 1 8.78 8.99 4.91
C GLN A 1 8.74 7.90 5.96
N ARG A 2 8.01 6.80 5.72
CA ARG A 2 8.04 5.60 6.57
C ARG A 2 8.60 4.42 5.77
N CYS A 3 8.90 3.34 6.50
CA CYS A 3 9.64 2.11 6.18
C CYS A 3 9.87 1.75 4.71
N VAL A 4 11.03 1.11 4.48
CA VAL A 4 11.37 0.50 3.19
C VAL A 4 10.28 -0.48 2.75
N VAL A 5 9.98 -0.51 1.45
CA VAL A 5 9.17 -1.60 0.88
C VAL A 5 9.98 -2.88 0.98
N ILE A 6 9.40 -3.98 1.48
CA ILE A 6 10.11 -5.24 1.63
C ILE A 6 10.67 -5.67 0.27
N THR A 7 11.99 -5.76 0.18
CA THR A 7 12.74 -6.05 -1.06
C THR A 7 13.18 -7.51 -1.14
N ARG A 8 12.55 -8.39 -0.37
CA ARG A 8 12.93 -9.80 -0.20
C ARG A 8 11.74 -10.73 -0.37
N ASN A 9 12.01 -11.96 -0.78
CA ASN A 9 11.04 -13.03 -0.84
C ASN A 9 10.49 -13.31 0.58
N SER A 10 9.17 -13.35 0.73
CA SER A 10 8.51 -13.52 2.02
C SER A 10 8.70 -14.91 2.64
N GLN A 11 9.05 -15.92 1.84
CA GLN A 11 9.28 -17.29 2.28
C GLN A 11 10.78 -17.58 2.51
N THR A 12 11.64 -17.16 1.58
CA THR A 12 13.08 -17.51 1.62
C THR A 12 13.96 -16.42 2.21
N GLY A 13 13.49 -15.17 2.25
CA GLY A 13 14.29 -14.01 2.67
C GLY A 13 15.33 -13.56 1.63
N GLU A 14 15.42 -14.22 0.47
CA GLU A 14 16.34 -13.82 -0.61
C GLU A 14 15.99 -12.44 -1.16
N ALA A 15 17.00 -11.64 -1.45
CA ALA A 15 16.80 -10.31 -2.00
C ALA A 15 16.37 -10.39 -3.47
N TYR A 16 15.36 -9.60 -3.84
CA TYR A 16 14.98 -9.44 -5.24
C TYR A 16 15.96 -8.49 -5.94
N PRO A 17 16.68 -8.94 -6.98
CA PRO A 17 17.56 -8.07 -7.75
C PRO A 17 16.78 -6.91 -8.36
N ASN A 18 17.34 -5.70 -8.31
CA ASN A 18 16.75 -4.48 -8.89
C ASN A 18 15.33 -4.10 -8.38
N PHE A 19 14.88 -4.64 -7.23
CA PHE A 19 13.52 -4.43 -6.75
C PHE A 19 13.05 -2.97 -6.77
N GLN A 20 13.85 -2.06 -6.23
CA GLN A 20 13.50 -0.64 -6.16
C GLN A 20 13.24 -0.05 -7.56
N LYS A 21 14.09 -0.38 -8.55
CA LYS A 21 13.95 0.11 -9.93
C LYS A 21 12.66 -0.42 -10.56
N THR A 22 12.42 -1.72 -10.45
CA THR A 22 11.21 -2.38 -10.97
C THR A 22 9.96 -1.83 -10.30
N PHE A 23 9.96 -1.70 -8.97
CA PHE A 23 8.82 -1.20 -8.20
C PHE A 23 8.46 0.23 -8.61
N VAL A 24 9.45 1.13 -8.71
CA VAL A 24 9.20 2.52 -9.11
C VAL A 24 8.61 2.60 -10.52
N ALA A 25 9.17 1.87 -11.47
CA ALA A 25 8.70 1.85 -12.86
C ALA A 25 7.25 1.34 -12.95
N GLN A 26 6.96 0.20 -12.31
CA GLN A 26 5.61 -0.36 -12.30
C GLN A 26 4.62 0.56 -11.57
N ARG A 27 5.02 1.18 -10.45
CA ARG A 27 4.15 2.09 -9.71
C ARG A 27 3.81 3.34 -10.52
N GLN A 28 4.75 3.86 -11.30
CA GLN A 28 4.52 4.98 -12.20
C GLN A 28 3.59 4.60 -13.36
N SER A 29 3.81 3.44 -13.98
CA SER A 29 3.00 2.99 -15.13
C SER A 29 1.57 2.63 -14.75
N THR A 30 1.36 2.13 -13.53
CA THR A 30 0.05 1.70 -13.02
C THR A 30 -0.62 2.71 -12.11
N LEU A 31 -0.08 3.94 -12.01
CA LEU A 31 -0.64 4.95 -11.11
C LEU A 31 -2.01 5.42 -11.65
N PRO A 32 -3.10 5.25 -10.87
CA PRO A 32 -4.40 5.72 -11.31
C PRO A 32 -4.44 7.23 -11.50
N GLU A 33 -5.28 7.69 -12.43
CA GLU A 33 -5.41 9.11 -12.77
C GLU A 33 -5.95 9.96 -11.61
N TRP A 34 -6.80 9.38 -10.77
CA TRP A 34 -7.39 10.06 -9.60
C TRP A 34 -6.39 10.28 -8.45
N VAL A 35 -5.17 9.77 -8.54
CA VAL A 35 -4.15 9.96 -7.51
C VAL A 35 -3.59 11.38 -7.58
N GLU A 36 -3.61 12.09 -6.45
CA GLU A 36 -2.94 13.38 -6.29
C GLU A 36 -1.41 13.23 -6.36
N ARG A 37 -0.86 13.36 -7.59
CA ARG A 37 0.55 13.14 -7.91
C ARG A 37 1.48 14.12 -7.18
N SER A 38 1.02 15.34 -6.88
CA SER A 38 1.85 16.35 -6.17
C SER A 38 2.28 15.90 -4.76
N ARG A 39 1.56 14.95 -4.17
CA ARG A 39 1.90 14.37 -2.86
C ARG A 39 3.06 13.35 -2.90
N PHE A 40 3.65 13.09 -4.06
CA PHE A 40 4.73 12.12 -4.24
C PHE A 40 6.00 12.84 -4.70
N ASN A 41 7.01 12.93 -3.82
CA ASN A 41 8.37 13.33 -4.22
C ASN A 41 9.16 12.17 -4.86
N HIS A 42 8.69 10.92 -4.68
CA HIS A 42 9.08 9.73 -5.43
C HIS A 42 8.00 8.65 -5.34
N PHE A 43 8.05 7.65 -6.24
CA PHE A 43 7.08 6.55 -6.28
C PHE A 43 7.48 5.32 -5.46
N TYR A 44 8.65 5.34 -4.83
CA TYR A 44 9.07 4.28 -3.91
C TYR A 44 8.43 4.41 -2.52
N ARG A 45 7.09 4.30 -2.45
CA ARG A 45 6.34 4.29 -1.18
C ARG A 45 5.12 3.39 -1.28
N LEU A 46 4.78 2.73 -0.18
CA LEU A 46 3.53 1.98 -0.01
C LEU A 46 2.85 2.47 1.26
N ALA A 47 1.74 3.18 1.11
CA ALA A 47 0.86 3.55 2.20
C ALA A 47 -0.58 3.47 1.67
N ILE A 48 -1.45 2.83 2.44
CA ILE A 48 -2.89 2.91 2.27
C ILE A 48 -3.38 3.73 3.46
N ASN A 49 -3.93 4.91 3.19
CA ASN A 49 -4.58 5.70 4.22
C ASN A 49 -6.03 5.24 4.29
N THR A 50 -6.40 4.53 5.34
CA THR A 50 -7.79 4.23 5.67
C THR A 50 -8.15 4.92 6.97
N GLN A 51 -9.41 5.37 7.07
CA GLN A 51 -9.97 5.84 8.32
C GLN A 51 -11.06 4.86 8.73
N LEU A 52 -11.00 4.39 9.97
CA LEU A 52 -12.06 3.56 10.53
C LEU A 52 -13.21 4.46 10.98
N ALA A 53 -14.45 4.09 10.66
CA ALA A 53 -15.60 4.81 11.17
C ALA A 53 -15.63 4.72 12.71
N PRO A 54 -15.98 5.80 13.44
CA PRO A 54 -16.00 5.78 14.91
C PRO A 54 -16.83 4.64 15.50
N THR A 55 -17.90 4.23 14.82
CA THR A 55 -18.77 3.13 15.22
C THR A 55 -18.12 1.75 15.16
N GLU A 56 -17.00 1.61 14.45
CA GLU A 56 -16.29 0.35 14.27
C GLU A 56 -15.04 0.23 15.16
N VAL A 57 -14.68 1.30 15.87
CA VAL A 57 -13.51 1.32 16.77
C VAL A 57 -13.70 0.32 17.92
N GLY A 58 -12.68 -0.51 18.17
CA GLY A 58 -12.67 -1.49 19.25
C GLY A 58 -13.43 -2.79 18.96
N LYS A 59 -14.05 -2.92 17.78
CA LYS A 59 -14.62 -4.20 17.32
C LYS A 59 -13.53 -5.14 16.82
N THR A 60 -13.85 -6.44 16.82
CA THR A 60 -13.01 -7.50 16.26
C THR A 60 -13.48 -7.84 14.85
N ILE A 61 -12.54 -8.12 13.95
CA ILE A 61 -12.82 -8.72 12.64
C ILE A 61 -12.36 -10.17 12.63
N SER A 62 -13.08 -11.02 11.92
CA SER A 62 -12.82 -12.45 11.76
C SER A 62 -12.72 -12.85 10.29
N ILE A 63 -12.15 -14.02 10.03
CA ILE A 63 -12.12 -14.58 8.68
C ILE A 63 -13.57 -14.84 8.24
N GLY A 64 -13.93 -14.30 7.08
CA GLY A 64 -15.28 -14.40 6.52
C GLY A 64 -16.14 -13.16 6.71
N ASP A 65 -15.71 -12.18 7.52
CA ASP A 65 -16.45 -10.93 7.69
C ASP A 65 -16.49 -10.12 6.38
N GLU A 66 -17.67 -9.59 6.05
CA GLU A 66 -17.84 -8.69 4.91
C GLU A 66 -17.26 -7.31 5.23
N LEU A 67 -16.34 -6.82 4.39
CA LEU A 67 -15.79 -5.47 4.47
C LEU A 67 -16.42 -4.58 3.40
N LYS A 68 -16.95 -3.42 3.80
CA LYS A 68 -17.52 -2.42 2.89
C LYS A 68 -16.66 -1.17 2.87
N ILE A 69 -16.17 -0.82 1.68
CA ILE A 69 -15.55 0.48 1.45
C ILE A 69 -16.69 1.49 1.28
N ARG A 70 -16.75 2.49 2.16
CA ARG A 70 -17.67 3.61 2.01
C ARG A 70 -16.99 4.67 1.15
N SER A 71 -17.64 5.04 0.05
CA SER A 71 -17.31 6.27 -0.65
C SER A 71 -17.70 7.45 0.26
N LEU A 72 -16.82 8.45 0.36
CA LEU A 72 -17.10 9.72 1.01
C LEU A 72 -18.01 10.57 0.13
#